data_AF-F0ZIY8-F1
#
_entry.id   AF-F0ZIY8-F1
#
_cell.length_a   1.000
_cell.length_b   1.000
_cell.length_c   1.000
_cell.angle_alpha   90.00
_cell.angle_beta   90.00
_cell.angle_gamma   90.00
#
_symmetry.space_group_name_H-M   'P 1'
#
loop_
_entity.id
_entity.type
_entity.pdbx_description
1 polymer ?
#
loop_
_entity_poly.entity_id
_entity_poly.type
_entity_poly.pdbx_seq_one_letter_code
_entity_poly.pdbx_strand_id
1 'polypeptide(L)'
;MEIKFVSKEIDNSFRCKKSYNNTEAPCDLCKAPVLNSDKKSHEENYCPKKKISCQYCNKSLKREKKEKHLASKCPKVKEKCIFNGCNVEKTREEMKLHKESFSEHISLINEMSNSLEETKKKQESHSEQINSLYRKSDFLEKMLKNNQFEMEKFINRFSPLEEKPVCNLTILNSFNKS
;
A
#
# COMPACT_ATOMS: atom_id res chain seq x y z
N MET A 1 24.53 42.62 -3.27
CA MET A 1 23.93 43.41 -2.19
C MET A 1 23.80 42.51 -0.97
N GLU A 2 24.65 42.77 0.02
CA GLU A 2 24.71 42.04 1.28
C GLU A 2 23.59 42.53 2.21
N ILE A 3 22.75 41.62 2.69
CA ILE A 3 21.71 41.94 3.66
C ILE A 3 22.36 41.93 5.05
N LYS A 4 22.66 43.12 5.55
CA LYS A 4 23.10 43.34 6.95
C LYS A 4 21.90 43.11 7.87
N PHE A 5 21.95 42.04 8.66
CA PHE A 5 21.03 41.85 9.79
C PHE A 5 21.42 42.81 10.91
N VAL A 6 20.55 43.78 11.17
CA VAL A 6 20.64 44.69 12.31
C VAL A 6 20.14 43.94 13.54
N SER A 7 21.05 43.57 14.44
CA SER A 7 20.73 43.12 15.79
C SER A 7 20.17 44.29 16.59
N LYS A 8 18.85 44.36 16.77
CA LYS A 8 18.23 45.26 17.73
C LYS A 8 18.45 44.70 19.13
N GLU A 9 19.26 45.43 19.90
CA GLU A 9 19.35 45.35 21.35
C GLU A 9 17.95 45.43 21.94
N ILE A 10 17.55 44.42 22.73
CA ILE A 10 16.34 44.47 23.52
C ILE A 10 16.74 44.94 24.91
N ASP A 11 16.23 46.13 25.24
CA ASP A 11 16.48 46.87 26.46
C ASP A 11 16.31 46.04 27.73
N ASN A 12 17.38 46.12 28.52
CA ASN A 12 17.56 45.53 29.82
C ASN A 12 16.80 46.37 30.85
N SER A 13 15.47 46.27 30.89
CA SER A 13 14.64 47.11 31.77
C SER A 13 13.30 46.46 32.15
N PHE A 14 13.31 45.26 32.76
CA PHE A 14 12.24 44.83 33.68
C PHE A 14 12.82 43.83 34.69
N ARG A 15 13.55 44.35 35.67
CA ARG A 15 13.97 43.59 36.87
C ARG A 15 12.75 43.41 37.79
N CYS A 16 11.83 42.50 37.44
CA CYS A 16 10.77 42.08 38.35
C CYS A 16 11.32 41.02 39.32
N LYS A 17 11.45 41.42 40.59
CA LYS A 17 11.84 40.54 41.70
C LYS A 17 10.76 39.49 41.95
N LYS A 18 10.88 38.31 41.33
CA LYS A 18 10.34 37.07 41.90
C LYS A 18 11.43 36.01 41.86
N SER A 19 12.11 35.88 42.99
CA SER A 19 13.02 34.78 43.28
C SER A 19 12.19 33.51 43.41
N TYR A 20 11.81 32.89 42.29
CA TYR A 20 11.19 31.57 42.32
C TYR A 20 12.27 30.57 42.69
N ASN A 21 12.16 29.98 43.88
CA ASN A 21 13.00 28.86 44.30
C ASN A 21 12.74 27.66 43.38
N ASN A 22 13.50 27.58 42.29
CA ASN A 22 13.48 26.47 41.33
C ASN A 22 14.30 25.28 41.86
N THR A 23 14.05 24.87 43.10
CA THR A 23 14.73 23.72 43.69
C THR A 23 14.10 22.44 43.15
N GLU A 24 14.89 21.70 42.38
CA GLU A 24 14.52 20.36 41.94
C GLU A 24 14.70 19.37 43.09
N ALA A 25 13.75 18.46 43.23
CA ALA A 25 13.80 17.35 44.17
C ALA A 25 13.52 16.04 43.42
N PRO A 26 14.10 14.90 43.84
CA PRO A 26 13.80 13.62 43.22
C PRO A 26 12.34 13.22 43.51
N CYS A 27 11.63 12.80 42.46
CA CYS A 27 10.31 12.18 42.59
C CYS A 27 10.40 10.88 43.40
N ASP A 28 9.46 10.62 44.31
CA ASP A 28 9.58 9.47 45.22
C ASP A 28 9.40 8.13 44.49
N LEU A 29 8.64 8.16 43.40
CA LEU A 29 8.29 6.98 42.60
C LEU A 29 9.30 6.71 41.49
N CYS A 30 9.62 7.70 40.66
CA CYS A 30 10.48 7.52 39.49
C CYS A 30 11.94 7.92 39.70
N LYS A 31 12.24 8.70 40.75
CA LYS A 31 13.55 9.29 41.07
C LYS A 31 14.07 10.31 40.05
N ALA A 32 13.24 10.73 39.09
CA ALA A 32 13.58 11.82 38.19
C ALA A 32 13.60 13.16 38.95
N PRO A 33 14.50 14.09 38.60
CA PRO A 33 14.47 15.44 39.13
C PRO A 33 13.21 16.15 38.65
N VAL A 34 12.44 16.71 39.58
CA VAL A 34 11.23 17.48 39.31
C VAL A 34 11.22 18.72 40.18
N LEU A 35 10.67 19.82 39.67
CA LEU A 35 10.49 21.02 40.49
C LEU A 35 9.68 20.67 41.74
N ASN A 36 10.13 21.12 42.91
CA ASN A 36 9.47 20.77 44.16
C ASN A 36 8.00 21.26 44.19
N SER A 37 7.70 22.39 43.53
CA SER A 37 6.33 22.89 43.32
C SER A 37 5.45 21.91 42.51
N ASP A 38 6.06 21.18 41.57
CA ASP A 38 5.37 20.33 40.62
C ASP A 38 5.44 18.86 41.00
N LYS A 39 6.19 18.49 42.05
CA LYS A 39 6.41 17.10 42.47
C LYS A 39 5.09 16.34 42.65
N LYS A 40 4.10 16.94 43.33
CA LYS A 40 2.77 16.33 43.53
C LYS A 40 2.03 16.13 42.21
N SER A 41 2.01 17.16 41.36
CA SER A 41 1.38 17.11 40.03
C SER A 41 2.04 16.04 39.15
N HIS A 42 3.37 15.97 39.16
CA HIS A 42 4.14 14.90 38.52
C HIS A 42 3.67 13.53 39.00
N GLU A 43 3.67 13.26 40.31
CA GLU A 43 3.29 11.96 40.86
C GLU A 43 1.86 11.55 40.50
N GLU A 44 0.92 12.50 40.54
CA GLU A 44 -0.49 12.25 40.24
C GLU A 44 -0.73 12.05 38.75
N ASN A 45 -0.17 12.88 37.87
CA ASN A 45 -0.61 12.97 36.47
C ASN A 45 0.40 12.46 35.44
N TYR A 46 1.70 12.53 35.73
CA TYR A 46 2.74 12.31 34.71
C TYR A 46 3.72 11.19 35.03
N CYS A 47 3.92 10.85 36.31
CA CYS A 47 4.91 9.88 36.74
C CYS A 47 4.68 8.50 36.09
N PRO A 48 5.65 7.96 35.34
CA PRO A 48 5.50 6.69 34.63
C PRO A 48 5.40 5.50 35.58
N LYS A 49 6.01 5.61 36.77
CA LYS A 49 6.03 4.54 37.79
C LYS A 49 4.83 4.56 38.74
N LYS A 50 3.96 5.59 38.68
CA LYS A 50 2.71 5.65 39.46
C LYS A 50 1.84 4.44 39.13
N LYS A 51 1.33 3.77 40.17
CA LYS A 51 0.35 2.70 40.03
C LYS A 51 -1.02 3.33 39.73
N ILE A 52 -1.64 2.88 38.65
CA ILE A 52 -2.97 3.26 38.21
C ILE A 52 -3.80 2.00 37.96
N SER A 53 -5.12 2.09 38.12
CA SER A 53 -6.02 0.98 37.87
C SER A 53 -6.43 0.93 36.41
N CYS A 54 -6.47 -0.27 35.83
CA CYS A 54 -7.06 -0.49 34.52
C CYS A 54 -8.57 -0.31 34.57
N GLN A 55 -9.13 0.50 33.67
CA GLN A 55 -10.58 0.79 33.62
C GLN A 55 -11.47 -0.41 33.24
N TYR A 56 -10.90 -1.46 32.65
CA TYR A 56 -11.65 -2.63 32.18
C TYR A 56 -11.57 -3.83 33.13
N CYS A 57 -10.43 -4.04 33.79
CA CYS A 57 -10.20 -5.22 34.64
C CYS A 57 -9.77 -4.87 36.07
N ASN A 58 -9.74 -3.60 36.44
CA ASN A 58 -9.37 -3.08 37.77
C ASN A 58 -7.98 -3.49 38.28
N LYS A 59 -7.14 -4.08 37.42
CA LYS A 59 -5.76 -4.46 37.78
C LYS A 59 -4.89 -3.21 38.00
N SER A 60 -4.16 -3.18 39.12
CA SER A 60 -3.18 -2.13 39.42
C SER A 60 -1.90 -2.34 38.59
N LEU A 61 -1.50 -1.31 37.83
CA LEU A 61 -0.40 -1.34 36.87
C LEU A 61 0.39 -0.03 36.94
N LYS A 62 1.69 -0.04 36.61
CA LYS A 62 2.43 1.21 36.39
C LYS A 62 1.87 1.94 35.16
N ARG A 63 1.80 3.27 35.21
CA ARG A 63 1.33 4.11 34.09
C ARG A 63 1.99 3.75 32.77
N GLU A 64 3.32 3.59 32.76
CA GLU A 64 4.10 3.20 31.59
C GLU A 64 3.70 1.83 30.97
N LYS A 65 3.07 0.96 31.77
CA LYS A 65 2.64 -0.39 31.34
C LYS A 65 1.17 -0.44 30.95
N LYS A 66 0.39 0.63 31.16
CA LYS A 66 -1.06 0.64 30.88
C LYS A 66 -1.35 0.41 29.41
N GLU A 67 -0.68 1.12 28.51
CA GLU A 67 -0.89 0.98 27.06
C GLU A 67 -0.60 -0.44 26.57
N LYS A 68 0.58 -0.99 26.93
CA LYS A 68 0.93 -2.38 26.62
C LYS A 68 -0.06 -3.38 27.18
N HIS A 69 -0.62 -3.11 28.38
CA HIS A 69 -1.66 -3.96 28.95
C HIS A 69 -2.95 -3.92 28.13
N LEU A 70 -3.44 -2.73 27.76
CA LEU A 70 -4.66 -2.59 26.96
C LEU A 70 -4.49 -3.25 25.59
N ALA A 71 -3.35 -3.01 24.94
CA ALA A 71 -3.06 -3.54 23.61
C ALA A 71 -3.12 -5.07 23.54
N SER A 72 -2.54 -5.80 24.51
CA SER A 72 -2.41 -7.27 24.36
C SER A 72 -2.70 -8.13 25.59
N LYS A 73 -2.80 -7.56 26.79
CA LYS A 73 -2.89 -8.35 28.04
C LYS A 73 -4.21 -8.25 28.78
N CYS A 74 -4.99 -7.19 28.55
CA CYS A 74 -6.24 -7.00 29.26
C CYS A 74 -7.29 -8.01 28.78
N PRO A 75 -7.87 -8.85 29.67
CA PRO A 75 -8.87 -9.83 29.26
C PRO A 75 -10.24 -9.20 28.93
N LYS A 76 -10.52 -8.01 29.49
CA LYS A 76 -11.82 -7.32 29.39
C LYS A 76 -11.88 -6.24 28.31
N VAL A 77 -10.80 -6.02 27.55
CA VAL A 77 -10.84 -5.16 26.36
C VAL A 77 -11.63 -5.88 25.28
N LYS A 78 -12.60 -5.18 24.66
CA LYS A 78 -13.36 -5.70 23.53
C LYS A 78 -12.51 -5.70 22.27
N GLU A 79 -12.60 -6.77 21.50
CA GLU A 79 -11.97 -6.91 20.20
C GLU A 79 -12.97 -7.48 19.19
N LYS A 80 -12.83 -7.04 17.93
CA LYS A 80 -13.59 -7.61 16.82
C LYS A 80 -13.00 -8.95 16.41
N CYS A 81 -13.85 -9.84 15.94
CA CYS A 81 -13.40 -11.10 15.35
C CYS A 81 -12.51 -10.83 14.14
N ILE A 82 -11.45 -11.63 13.99
CA ILE A 82 -10.51 -11.55 12.87
C ILE A 82 -11.03 -12.28 11.62
N PHE A 83 -12.08 -13.08 11.76
CA PHE A 83 -12.66 -13.83 10.66
C PHE A 83 -13.39 -12.85 9.72
N ASN A 84 -13.00 -12.82 8.45
CA ASN A 84 -13.58 -11.90 7.48
C ASN A 84 -15.08 -12.14 7.32
N GLY A 85 -15.87 -11.06 7.42
CA GLY A 85 -17.33 -11.12 7.39
C GLY A 85 -17.99 -11.41 8.74
N CYS A 86 -17.22 -11.75 9.78
CA CYS A 86 -17.75 -11.89 11.14
C CYS A 86 -17.80 -10.53 11.86
N ASN A 87 -18.99 -10.08 12.24
CA ASN A 87 -19.20 -8.79 12.93
C ASN A 87 -19.22 -8.91 14.46
N VAL A 88 -18.79 -10.05 15.02
CA VAL A 88 -18.81 -10.28 16.47
C VAL A 88 -17.75 -9.43 17.16
N GLU A 89 -18.16 -8.69 18.20
CA GLU A 89 -17.28 -7.95 19.09
C GLU A 89 -17.51 -8.43 20.53
N LYS A 90 -16.47 -9.01 21.13
CA LYS A 90 -16.51 -9.63 22.47
C LYS A 90 -15.26 -9.24 23.26
N THR A 91 -15.26 -9.42 24.58
CA THR A 91 -14.04 -9.23 25.36
C THR A 91 -12.97 -10.24 24.92
N ARG A 92 -11.69 -9.92 25.10
CA ARG A 92 -10.58 -10.82 24.73
C ARG A 92 -10.70 -12.22 25.38
N GLU A 93 -11.27 -12.30 26.58
CA GLU A 93 -11.55 -13.57 27.25
C GLU A 93 -12.64 -14.39 26.53
N GLU A 94 -13.79 -13.77 26.24
CA GLU A 94 -14.89 -14.41 25.49
C GLU A 94 -14.51 -14.72 24.04
N MET A 95 -13.65 -13.90 23.44
CA MET A 95 -13.16 -14.08 22.08
C MET A 95 -12.32 -15.36 21.95
N LYS A 96 -11.67 -15.84 23.02
CA LYS A 96 -10.99 -17.15 23.00
C LYS A 96 -11.98 -18.28 22.74
N LEU A 97 -13.11 -18.27 23.46
CA LEU A 97 -14.17 -19.27 23.28
C LEU A 97 -14.82 -19.15 21.91
N HIS A 98 -15.07 -17.93 21.43
CA HIS A 98 -15.58 -17.71 20.07
C HIS A 98 -14.64 -18.26 18.99
N LYS A 99 -13.33 -18.06 19.14
CA LYS A 99 -12.32 -18.58 18.20
C LYS A 99 -12.22 -20.11 18.21
N GLU A 100 -12.53 -20.75 19.33
CA GLU A 100 -12.60 -22.21 19.45
C GLU A 100 -13.89 -22.78 18.83
N SER A 101 -14.99 -22.02 18.85
CA SER A 101 -16.28 -22.41 18.29
C SER A 101 -16.46 -21.91 16.86
N PHE A 102 -16.12 -22.74 15.89
CA PHE A 102 -16.25 -22.40 14.46
C PHE A 102 -17.69 -22.41 13.93
N SER A 103 -18.65 -22.90 14.71
CA SER A 103 -20.06 -23.01 14.31
C SER A 103 -20.66 -21.68 13.87
N GLU A 104 -20.25 -20.57 14.50
CA GLU A 104 -20.69 -19.21 14.16
C GLU A 104 -20.13 -18.73 12.79
N HIS A 105 -19.14 -19.42 12.21
CA HIS A 105 -18.51 -19.05 10.93
C HIS A 105 -18.91 -19.96 9.76
N ILE A 106 -19.61 -21.08 10.00
CA ILE A 106 -19.94 -22.08 8.97
C ILE A 106 -20.72 -21.45 7.80
N SER A 107 -21.72 -20.60 8.09
CA SER A 107 -22.50 -19.94 7.04
C SER A 107 -21.64 -19.06 6.13
N LEU A 108 -20.75 -18.25 6.72
CA LEU A 108 -19.84 -17.38 5.98
C LEU A 108 -18.88 -18.18 5.10
N ILE A 109 -18.45 -19.35 5.58
CA ILE A 109 -17.54 -20.22 4.82
C ILE A 109 -18.25 -20.87 3.66
N ASN A 110 -19.50 -21.29 3.85
CA ASN A 110 -20.31 -21.82 2.77
C ASN A 110 -20.56 -20.74 1.70
N GLU A 111 -20.88 -19.52 2.10
CA GLU A 111 -21.02 -18.38 1.17
C GLU A 111 -19.72 -18.10 0.41
N MET A 112 -18.59 -18.08 1.11
CA MET A 112 -17.28 -17.91 0.49
C MET A 112 -16.92 -19.07 -0.46
N SER A 113 -17.28 -20.30 -0.10
CA SER A 113 -17.03 -21.49 -0.91
C SER A 113 -17.86 -21.48 -2.18
N ASN A 114 -19.15 -21.16 -2.07
CA ASN A 114 -20.05 -21.01 -3.23
C ASN A 114 -19.55 -19.91 -4.17
N SER A 115 -19.17 -18.76 -3.62
CA SER A 115 -18.60 -17.65 -4.41
C SER A 115 -17.32 -18.08 -5.12
N LEU A 116 -16.45 -18.85 -4.45
CA LEU A 116 -15.23 -19.37 -5.05
C LEU A 116 -15.53 -20.36 -6.19
N GLU A 117 -16.51 -21.25 -6.02
CA GLU A 117 -16.93 -22.17 -7.08
C GLU A 117 -17.46 -21.45 -8.31
N GLU A 118 -18.25 -20.38 -8.14
CA GLU A 118 -18.72 -19.56 -9.25
C GLU A 118 -17.57 -18.88 -9.99
N THR A 119 -16.60 -18.33 -9.25
CA THR A 119 -15.41 -17.71 -9.89
C THR A 119 -14.58 -18.75 -10.64
N LYS A 120 -14.44 -19.96 -10.10
CA LYS A 120 -13.74 -21.06 -10.75
C LYS A 120 -14.42 -21.46 -12.07
N LYS A 121 -15.75 -21.63 -12.09
CA LYS A 121 -16.50 -21.92 -13.32
C LYS A 121 -16.31 -20.84 -14.38
N LYS A 122 -16.31 -19.56 -13.98
CA LYS A 122 -16.03 -18.44 -14.88
C LYS A 122 -14.59 -18.50 -15.43
N GLN A 123 -13.61 -18.83 -14.58
CA GLN A 123 -12.22 -19.01 -15.01
C GLN A 123 -12.06 -20.17 -16.01
N GLU A 124 -12.73 -21.29 -15.78
CA GLU A 124 -12.73 -22.43 -16.70
C GLU A 124 -13.32 -22.04 -18.07
N SER A 125 -14.45 -21.34 -18.08
CA SER A 125 -15.05 -20.81 -19.32
C SER A 125 -14.12 -19.83 -20.04
N HIS A 126 -13.48 -18.92 -19.31
CA HIS A 126 -12.50 -18.00 -19.91
C HIS A 126 -11.30 -18.75 -20.50
N SER A 127 -10.82 -19.81 -19.83
CA SER A 127 -9.73 -20.66 -20.33
C SER A 127 -10.10 -21.33 -21.66
N GLU A 128 -11.33 -21.85 -21.79
CA GLU A 128 -11.82 -22.41 -23.06
C GLU A 128 -11.90 -21.37 -24.18
N GLN A 129 -12.40 -20.16 -23.87
CA GLN A 129 -12.45 -19.06 -24.82
C GLN A 129 -11.05 -18.65 -25.28
N ILE A 130 -10.10 -18.54 -24.34
CA ILE A 130 -8.69 -18.24 -24.65
C ILE A 130 -8.11 -19.32 -25.57
N ASN A 131 -8.33 -20.59 -25.26
CA ASN A 131 -7.85 -21.71 -26.09
C ASN A 131 -8.44 -21.67 -27.51
N SER A 132 -9.73 -21.30 -27.63
CA SER A 132 -10.39 -21.10 -28.93
C SER A 132 -9.75 -19.94 -29.73
N LEU A 133 -9.46 -18.82 -29.04
CA LEU A 133 -8.78 -17.67 -29.66
C LEU A 133 -7.37 -18.03 -30.14
N TYR A 134 -6.60 -18.79 -29.35
CA TYR A 134 -5.28 -19.27 -29.77
C TYR A 134 -5.36 -20.12 -31.05
N ARG A 135 -6.31 -21.08 -31.13
CA ARG A 135 -6.50 -21.88 -32.35
C ARG A 135 -6.82 -21.03 -33.59
N LYS A 136 -7.66 -20.00 -33.42
CA LYS A 136 -7.98 -19.06 -34.51
C LYS A 136 -6.75 -18.25 -34.92
N SER A 137 -5.97 -17.77 -33.95
CA SER A 137 -4.71 -17.07 -34.21
C SER A 137 -3.75 -17.92 -35.03
N ASP A 138 -3.52 -19.17 -34.61
CA ASP A 138 -2.63 -20.10 -35.32
C ASP A 138 -3.10 -20.38 -36.75
N PHE A 139 -4.41 -20.50 -36.96
CA PHE A 139 -4.99 -20.67 -38.29
C PHE A 139 -4.75 -19.44 -39.19
N LEU A 140 -5.00 -18.25 -38.66
CA LEU A 140 -4.78 -16.99 -39.39
C LEU A 140 -3.29 -16.81 -39.72
N GLU A 141 -2.39 -17.15 -38.80
CA GLU A 141 -0.95 -17.07 -39.04
C GLU A 141 -0.52 -18.00 -40.17
N LYS A 142 -1.05 -19.23 -40.22
CA LYS A 142 -0.81 -20.16 -41.33
C LYS A 142 -1.35 -19.63 -42.67
N MET A 143 -2.55 -19.05 -42.68
CA MET A 143 -3.09 -18.43 -43.89
C MET A 143 -2.25 -17.27 -44.38
N LEU A 144 -1.79 -16.40 -43.47
CA LEU A 144 -0.91 -15.29 -43.81
C LEU A 144 0.40 -15.77 -44.43
N LYS A 145 1.06 -16.78 -43.84
CA LYS A 145 2.29 -17.38 -44.38
C LYS A 145 2.08 -17.98 -45.76
N ASN A 146 0.97 -18.69 -45.99
CA ASN A 146 0.67 -19.25 -47.30
C ASN A 146 0.43 -18.17 -48.35
N ASN A 147 -0.32 -17.12 -48.00
CA ASN A 147 -0.57 -15.99 -48.91
C ASN A 147 0.73 -15.24 -49.23
N GLN A 148 1.61 -15.05 -48.25
CA GLN A 148 2.95 -14.48 -48.47
C GLN A 148 3.77 -15.33 -49.44
N PHE A 149 3.79 -16.65 -49.25
CA PHE A 149 4.49 -17.58 -50.13
C PHE A 149 3.96 -17.53 -51.58
N GLU A 150 2.64 -17.54 -51.77
CA GLU A 150 2.06 -17.44 -53.12
C GLU A 150 2.35 -16.07 -53.76
N MET A 151 2.36 -14.99 -52.99
CA MET A 151 2.77 -13.66 -53.46
C MET A 151 4.24 -13.64 -53.91
N GLU A 152 5.16 -14.19 -53.13
CA GLU A 152 6.58 -14.29 -53.51
C GLU A 152 6.77 -15.08 -54.80
N LYS A 153 6.06 -16.20 -54.95
CA LYS A 153 6.06 -17.02 -56.17
C LYS A 153 5.55 -16.24 -57.39
N PHE A 154 4.52 -15.41 -57.22
CA PHE A 154 4.02 -14.54 -58.28
C PHE A 154 5.08 -13.50 -58.67
N ILE A 155 5.66 -12.78 -57.69
CA ILE A 155 6.70 -11.77 -57.93
C ILE A 155 7.91 -12.39 -58.66
N ASN A 156 8.37 -13.55 -58.23
CA ASN A 156 9.51 -14.24 -58.83
C ASN A 156 9.25 -14.73 -60.26
N ARG A 157 7.99 -15.00 -60.66
CA ARG A 157 7.65 -15.37 -62.04
C ARG A 157 7.68 -14.19 -63.02
N PHE A 158 7.52 -12.96 -62.54
CA PHE A 158 7.51 -11.75 -63.39
C PHE A 158 8.83 -10.97 -63.37
N SER A 159 9.89 -11.49 -62.74
CA SER A 159 11.24 -10.96 -62.89
C SER A 159 11.96 -11.70 -64.02
N PRO A 160 11.85 -11.18 -65.26
CA PRO A 160 13.01 -10.57 -65.89
C PRO A 160 12.64 -9.32 -66.71
N LEU A 161 12.93 -8.15 -66.14
CA LEU A 161 13.36 -7.00 -66.94
C LEU A 161 14.78 -6.67 -66.49
N GLU A 162 15.72 -7.57 -66.81
CA GLU A 162 17.10 -7.13 -66.98
C GLU A 162 17.07 -6.00 -68.00
N GLU A 163 17.59 -4.85 -67.59
CA GLU A 163 17.72 -3.63 -68.36
C GLU A 163 18.39 -3.96 -69.70
N LYS A 164 17.60 -4.00 -70.79
CA LYS A 164 18.20 -4.09 -72.12
C LYS A 164 19.01 -2.81 -72.34
N PRO A 165 20.26 -2.92 -72.85
CA PRO A 165 21.11 -1.76 -73.05
C PRO A 165 20.42 -0.80 -74.01
N VAL A 166 20.28 0.46 -73.57
CA VAL A 166 19.72 1.53 -74.39
C VAL A 166 20.63 1.71 -75.61
N CYS A 167 20.16 1.29 -76.79
CA CYS A 167 20.83 1.62 -78.04
C CYS A 167 20.74 3.14 -78.25
N ASN A 168 21.88 3.82 -78.25
CA ASN A 168 22.01 5.23 -78.65
C ASN A 168 21.47 5.42 -80.08
N LEU A 169 20.28 6.01 -80.21
CA LEU A 169 19.80 6.55 -81.48
C LEU A 169 20.25 8.01 -81.59
N THR A 170 21.27 8.23 -82.41
CA THR A 170 21.67 9.53 -82.93
C THR A 170 20.47 10.16 -83.66
N ILE A 171 19.99 11.30 -83.16
CA ILE A 171 18.99 12.12 -83.85
C ILE A 171 19.66 12.72 -85.09
N LEU A 172 19.34 12.21 -86.28
CA LEU A 172 19.56 12.94 -87.53
C LEU A 172 18.52 14.07 -87.59
N ASN A 173 18.98 15.28 -87.29
CA ASN A 173 18.24 16.51 -87.58
C ASN A 173 18.19 16.71 -89.10
N SER A 174 17.04 16.41 -89.71
CA SER A 174 16.67 16.93 -91.01
C SER A 174 15.34 17.69 -90.89
N PHE A 175 15.43 18.97 -90.53
CA PHE A 175 14.38 19.94 -90.84
C PHE A 175 15.01 21.22 -91.42
N ASN A 176 14.96 21.26 -92.75
CA ASN A 176 14.82 22.38 -93.68
C ASN A 176 14.98 23.81 -93.13
N LYS A 177 15.93 24.54 -93.72
CA LYS A 177 15.81 25.98 -93.94
C LYS A 177 16.05 26.29 -95.43
N SER A 178 14.99 26.84 -96.02
CA SER A 178 14.92 27.81 -97.12
C SER A 178 15.30 27.36 -98.52
#